data_AF-A0A3D8YHH5-F1
#
_entry.id   AF-A0A3D8YHH5-F1
#
_cell.length_a   1.000
_cell.length_b   1.000
_cell.length_c   1.000
_cell.angle_alpha   90.00
_cell.angle_beta   90.00
_cell.angle_gamma   90.00
#
_symmetry.space_group_name_H-M   'P 1'
#
loop_
_entity.id
_entity.type
_entity.pdbx_description
1 polymer ?
#
loop_
_entity_poly.entity_id
_entity_poly.type
_entity_poly.pdbx_seq_one_letter_code
_entity_poly.pdbx_strand_id
1 'polypeptide(L)'
;MKKLIFCCLVIFMGACKDKDKDAEPENDFASGFVGTYQTTTVENGLATNHIWDIQKVNNNQLKIVYDRSYTVEIPGETVVRVHKTELGNVTTTSADRFTINETVVVDQGSGVTRSEKLEGQGTKVLNASGNQQINIDLKITNTATGTSTQPYLEFKKK
;
A
#
# COMPACT_ATOMS: atom_id res chain seq x y z
N MET A 1 19.90 -68.57 -33.13
CA MET A 1 19.59 -67.91 -34.42
C MET A 1 18.16 -68.22 -34.82
N LYS A 2 17.24 -67.26 -34.73
CA LYS A 2 16.08 -67.12 -35.64
C LYS A 2 15.47 -65.74 -35.42
N LYS A 3 15.71 -64.86 -36.39
CA LYS A 3 15.08 -63.55 -36.51
C LYS A 3 13.69 -63.76 -37.09
N LEU A 4 12.70 -63.04 -36.58
CA LEU A 4 11.46 -62.77 -37.30
C LEU A 4 11.05 -61.33 -37.01
N ILE A 5 11.12 -60.55 -38.08
CA ILE A 5 10.68 -59.17 -38.25
C ILE A 5 9.16 -59.19 -38.45
N PHE A 6 8.41 -58.27 -37.84
CA PHE A 6 7.36 -57.54 -38.57
C PHE A 6 6.87 -56.29 -37.83
N CYS A 7 6.95 -55.16 -38.52
CA CYS A 7 6.31 -53.89 -38.17
C CYS A 7 4.78 -54.04 -38.10
N CYS A 8 4.15 -53.43 -37.10
CA CYS A 8 2.82 -52.85 -37.26
C CYS A 8 2.72 -51.59 -36.40
N LEU A 9 2.75 -50.48 -37.12
CA LEU A 9 2.30 -49.16 -36.71
C LEU A 9 0.81 -49.26 -36.34
N VAL A 10 0.47 -49.12 -35.06
CA VAL A 10 -0.89 -48.73 -34.64
C VAL A 10 -0.75 -47.66 -33.59
N ILE A 11 -1.08 -46.45 -34.02
CA ILE A 11 -1.37 -45.29 -33.19
C ILE A 11 -2.55 -45.67 -32.30
N PHE A 12 -2.33 -45.73 -30.98
CA PHE A 12 -3.43 -45.60 -30.02
C PHE A 12 -3.22 -44.31 -29.24
N MET A 13 -4.17 -43.40 -29.48
CA MET A 13 -4.40 -42.17 -28.74
C MET A 13 -4.51 -42.49 -27.26
N GLY A 14 -3.45 -42.21 -26.51
CA GLY A 14 -3.45 -42.13 -25.05
C GLY A 14 -3.65 -40.67 -24.64
N ALA A 15 -4.86 -40.14 -24.86
CA ALA A 15 -5.29 -38.92 -24.19
C ALA A 15 -5.46 -39.22 -22.69
N CYS A 16 -4.54 -38.75 -21.86
CA CYS A 16 -4.79 -38.47 -20.45
C CYS A 16 -4.01 -37.22 -20.07
N LYS A 17 -4.72 -36.08 -20.21
CA LYS A 17 -4.58 -34.81 -19.49
C LYS A 17 -3.28 -34.68 -18.69
N ASP A 18 -2.25 -34.15 -19.32
CA ASP A 18 -1.14 -33.57 -18.59
C ASP A 18 -1.63 -32.31 -17.89
N LYS A 19 -1.94 -32.50 -16.61
CA LYS A 19 -1.67 -31.60 -15.48
C LYS A 19 -1.86 -30.12 -15.83
N ASP A 20 -3.03 -29.61 -15.48
CA ASP A 20 -3.12 -28.26 -14.95
C ASP A 20 -1.97 -28.12 -13.96
N LYS A 21 -0.94 -27.38 -14.39
CA LYS A 21 0.14 -26.97 -13.50
C LYS A 21 -0.57 -26.16 -12.43
N ASP A 22 -0.70 -26.74 -11.25
CA ASP A 22 -0.97 -26.02 -10.01
C ASP A 22 -0.10 -24.76 -10.06
N ALA A 23 -0.69 -23.63 -10.42
CA ALA A 23 0.00 -22.36 -10.33
C ALA A 23 0.41 -22.25 -8.87
N GLU A 24 1.72 -22.14 -8.60
CA GLU A 24 2.18 -21.91 -7.23
C GLU A 24 1.34 -20.76 -6.65
N PRO A 25 0.72 -20.94 -5.47
CA PRO A 25 -0.11 -19.90 -4.90
C PRO A 25 0.72 -18.63 -4.78
N GLU A 26 0.22 -17.55 -5.37
CA GLU A 26 0.89 -16.26 -5.32
C GLU A 26 1.14 -15.90 -3.86
N ASN A 27 2.39 -15.58 -3.52
CA ASN A 27 2.73 -15.17 -2.16
C ASN A 27 1.95 -13.90 -1.81
N ASP A 28 1.15 -13.98 -0.75
CA ASP A 28 0.42 -12.84 -0.21
C ASP A 28 1.27 -12.08 0.81
N PHE A 29 1.68 -10.87 0.45
CA PHE A 29 2.47 -10.00 1.31
C PHE A 29 1.62 -9.03 2.14
N ALA A 30 0.33 -8.85 1.81
CA ALA A 30 -0.55 -7.84 2.41
C ALA A 30 -0.67 -8.00 3.93
N SER A 31 -0.82 -9.24 4.39
CA SER A 31 -0.95 -9.55 5.82
C SER A 31 0.23 -9.01 6.66
N GLY A 32 1.43 -8.91 6.07
CA GLY A 32 2.63 -8.41 6.73
C GLY A 32 2.67 -6.89 6.97
N PHE A 33 1.71 -6.12 6.45
CA PHE A 33 1.61 -4.67 6.63
C PHE A 33 0.47 -4.26 7.56
N VAL A 34 -0.45 -5.15 7.89
CA VAL A 34 -1.64 -4.84 8.72
C VAL A 34 -1.23 -4.27 10.08
N GLY A 35 -1.95 -3.21 10.48
CA GLY A 35 -1.79 -2.53 11.76
C GLY A 35 -1.95 -1.02 11.66
N THR A 36 -1.85 -0.36 12.81
CA THR A 36 -1.84 1.10 12.92
C THR A 36 -0.40 1.60 12.98
N TYR A 37 -0.08 2.62 12.18
CA TYR A 37 1.21 3.27 12.18
C TYR A 37 1.05 4.77 12.32
N GLN A 38 2.02 5.44 12.94
CA GLN A 38 1.96 6.88 13.16
C GLN A 38 3.32 7.56 12.99
N THR A 39 3.27 8.82 12.60
CA THR A 39 4.42 9.73 12.65
C THR A 39 3.98 11.16 12.85
N THR A 40 4.90 12.02 13.29
CA THR A 40 4.64 13.45 13.44
C THR A 40 5.74 14.20 12.72
N THR A 41 5.35 15.14 11.87
CA THR A 41 6.27 16.06 11.19
C THR A 41 6.05 17.46 11.75
N VAL A 42 7.12 18.28 11.72
CA VAL A 42 7.05 19.69 12.09
C VAL A 42 7.73 20.48 10.98
N GLU A 43 6.97 21.35 10.31
CA GLU A 43 7.46 22.18 9.22
C GLU A 43 6.94 23.61 9.41
N ASN A 44 7.83 24.61 9.38
CA ASN A 44 7.47 26.03 9.55
C ASN A 44 6.60 26.32 10.80
N GLY A 45 6.84 25.59 11.90
CA GLY A 45 6.07 25.73 13.13
C GLY A 45 4.70 25.03 13.13
N LEU A 46 4.34 24.35 12.04
CA LEU A 46 3.13 23.53 11.93
C LEU A 46 3.46 22.08 12.26
N ALA A 47 2.89 21.56 13.35
CA ALA A 47 2.93 20.14 13.66
C ALA A 47 1.82 19.40 12.92
N THR A 48 2.19 18.37 12.17
CA THR A 48 1.26 17.47 11.50
C THR A 48 1.41 16.07 12.04
N ASN A 49 0.33 15.53 12.62
CA ASN A 49 0.25 14.14 13.02
C ASN A 49 -0.36 13.30 11.89
N HIS A 50 0.31 12.21 11.54
CA HIS A 50 -0.04 11.31 10.45
C HIS A 50 -0.35 9.93 11.05
N ILE A 51 -1.52 9.38 10.73
CA ILE A 51 -1.92 8.03 11.17
C ILE A 51 -2.36 7.23 9.96
N TRP A 52 -1.82 6.02 9.83
CA TRP A 52 -2.23 5.01 8.86
C TRP A 52 -2.82 3.81 9.57
N ASP A 53 -4.08 3.53 9.31
CA ASP A 53 -4.70 2.25 9.65
C ASP A 53 -4.74 1.36 8.40
N ILE A 54 -3.86 0.37 8.38
CA ILE A 54 -3.67 -0.54 7.25
C ILE A 54 -4.45 -1.82 7.48
N GLN A 55 -5.30 -2.17 6.54
CA GLN A 55 -6.11 -3.40 6.52
C GLN A 55 -5.82 -4.19 5.24
N LYS A 56 -5.82 -5.52 5.35
CA LYS A 56 -5.83 -6.39 4.16
C LYS A 56 -7.24 -6.43 3.58
N VAL A 57 -7.37 -6.27 2.27
CA VAL A 57 -8.64 -6.41 1.55
C VAL A 57 -8.67 -7.73 0.78
N ASN A 58 -7.64 -8.02 0.00
CA ASN A 58 -7.45 -9.24 -0.77
C ASN A 58 -5.97 -9.64 -0.76
N ASN A 59 -5.60 -10.71 -1.48
CA ASN A 59 -4.21 -11.06 -1.70
C ASN A 59 -3.47 -9.89 -2.36
N ASN A 60 -2.33 -9.52 -1.79
CA ASN A 60 -1.48 -8.43 -2.24
C ASN A 60 -2.18 -7.04 -2.33
N GLN A 61 -3.32 -6.87 -1.66
CA GLN A 61 -4.10 -5.63 -1.68
C GLN A 61 -4.41 -5.12 -0.27
N LEU A 62 -4.07 -3.85 -0.04
CA LEU A 62 -4.28 -3.12 1.20
C LEU A 62 -5.31 -2.02 1.02
N LYS A 63 -6.10 -1.79 2.07
CA LYS A 63 -6.80 -0.54 2.34
C LYS A 63 -5.99 0.24 3.37
N ILE A 64 -5.80 1.53 3.13
CA ILE A 64 -5.17 2.45 4.08
C ILE A 64 -6.16 3.57 4.39
N VAL A 65 -6.55 3.68 5.65
CA VAL A 65 -7.22 4.89 6.15
C VAL A 65 -6.12 5.84 6.62
N TYR A 66 -6.04 7.01 6.01
CA TYR A 66 -5.03 8.02 6.28
C TYR A 66 -5.66 9.26 6.92
N ASP A 67 -5.33 9.48 8.19
CA ASP A 67 -5.68 10.69 8.91
C ASP A 67 -4.46 11.62 9.03
N ARG A 68 -4.64 12.88 8.63
CA ARG A 68 -3.67 13.97 8.83
C ARG A 68 -4.29 15.03 9.73
N SER A 69 -3.73 15.23 10.91
CA SER A 69 -4.18 16.25 11.85
C SER A 69 -3.15 17.36 11.96
N TYR A 70 -3.54 18.58 11.60
CA TYR A 70 -2.72 19.78 11.70
C TYR A 70 -3.09 20.52 12.98
N THR A 71 -2.09 20.82 13.80
CA THR A 71 -2.28 21.65 14.99
C THR A 71 -1.63 23.01 14.75
N VAL A 72 -2.45 24.06 14.73
CA VAL A 72 -1.99 25.44 14.63
C VAL A 72 -2.18 26.11 15.98
N GLU A 73 -1.09 26.57 16.57
CA GLU A 73 -1.13 27.42 17.76
C GLU A 73 -1.14 28.89 17.33
N ILE A 74 -2.19 29.61 17.72
CA ILE A 74 -2.26 31.07 17.61
C ILE A 74 -2.41 31.67 19.02
N PRO A 75 -2.05 32.94 19.25
CA PRO A 75 -2.15 33.52 20.59
C PRO A 75 -3.58 33.39 21.16
N GLY A 76 -3.72 32.60 22.23
CA GLY A 76 -4.99 32.37 22.93
C GLY A 76 -5.87 31.24 22.37
N GLU A 77 -5.49 30.54 21.30
CA GLU A 77 -6.30 29.47 20.69
C GLU A 77 -5.44 28.37 20.04
N THR A 78 -5.89 27.11 20.16
CA THR A 78 -5.33 25.97 19.43
C THR A 78 -6.36 25.46 18.44
N VAL A 79 -6.04 25.51 17.15
CA VAL A 79 -6.92 25.04 16.09
C VAL A 79 -6.42 23.69 15.57
N VAL A 80 -7.27 22.66 15.66
CA VAL A 80 -7.00 21.35 15.06
C VAL A 80 -7.83 21.18 13.79
N ARG A 81 -7.17 20.77 12.70
CA ARG A 81 -7.82 20.40 11.43
C ARG A 81 -7.49 18.96 11.11
N VAL A 82 -8.50 18.14 10.85
CA VAL A 82 -8.34 16.71 10.51
C VAL A 82 -8.74 16.51 9.05
N HIS A 83 -7.84 15.94 8.26
CA HIS A 83 -8.10 15.50 6.91
C HIS A 83 -8.07 13.99 6.89
N LYS A 84 -9.19 13.37 6.50
CA LYS A 84 -9.30 11.93 6.36
C LYS A 84 -9.35 11.54 4.90
N THR A 85 -8.69 10.45 4.56
CA THR A 85 -8.61 9.94 3.19
C THR A 85 -8.54 8.42 3.22
N GLU A 86 -9.26 7.75 2.32
CA GLU A 86 -9.20 6.29 2.19
C GLU A 86 -8.57 5.89 0.86
N LEU A 87 -7.50 5.11 0.93
CA LEU A 87 -6.88 4.44 -0.21
C LEU A 87 -7.36 2.99 -0.24
N GLY A 88 -7.97 2.56 -1.34
CA GLY A 88 -8.66 1.27 -1.41
C GLY A 88 -7.90 0.18 -2.16
N ASN A 89 -6.87 0.55 -2.93
CA ASN A 89 -6.24 -0.31 -3.93
C ASN A 89 -4.70 -0.26 -3.84
N VAL A 90 -4.15 -0.21 -2.62
CA VAL A 90 -2.70 -0.18 -2.42
C VAL A 90 -2.14 -1.58 -2.63
N THR A 91 -1.26 -1.75 -3.60
CA THR A 91 -0.70 -3.05 -3.99
C THR A 91 0.62 -3.33 -3.28
N THR A 92 0.73 -4.46 -2.58
CA THR A 92 2.03 -4.95 -2.09
C THR A 92 2.79 -5.62 -3.21
N THR A 93 4.06 -5.27 -3.36
CA THR A 93 4.92 -5.77 -4.44
C THR A 93 5.97 -6.77 -3.95
N SER A 94 6.16 -6.85 -2.64
CA SER A 94 7.08 -7.79 -1.96
C SER A 94 6.78 -7.81 -0.46
N ALA A 95 7.46 -8.67 0.30
CA ALA A 95 7.28 -8.81 1.74
C ALA A 95 7.54 -7.51 2.53
N ASP A 96 8.31 -6.58 1.96
CA ASP A 96 8.73 -5.32 2.54
C ASP A 96 8.31 -4.07 1.75
N ARG A 97 7.64 -4.19 0.59
CA ARG A 97 7.18 -3.02 -0.18
C ARG A 97 5.71 -3.05 -0.61
N PHE A 98 5.14 -1.85 -0.73
CA PHE A 98 3.90 -1.58 -1.45
C PHE A 98 3.97 -0.26 -2.23
N THR A 99 3.06 -0.09 -3.19
CA THR A 99 2.97 1.11 -4.02
C THR A 99 1.62 1.77 -3.83
N ILE A 100 1.64 3.10 -3.65
CA ILE A 100 0.48 3.98 -3.69
C ILE A 100 0.49 4.73 -5.03
N ASN A 101 -0.64 4.72 -5.73
CA ASN A 101 -0.91 5.57 -6.89
C ASN A 101 -2.43 5.70 -7.06
N GLU A 102 -3.05 6.53 -6.22
CA GLU A 102 -4.52 6.65 -6.16
C GLU A 102 -4.95 8.11 -6.16
N THR A 103 -6.08 8.39 -6.80
CA THR A 103 -6.80 9.66 -6.64
C THR A 103 -7.96 9.44 -5.70
N VAL A 104 -8.02 10.27 -4.66
CA VAL A 104 -8.88 10.08 -3.50
C VAL A 104 -9.55 11.38 -3.11
N VAL A 105 -10.73 11.25 -2.51
CA VAL A 105 -11.45 12.36 -1.91
C VAL A 105 -10.97 12.56 -0.48
N VAL A 106 -10.67 13.80 -0.14
CA VAL A 106 -10.29 14.24 1.20
C VAL A 106 -11.53 14.78 1.91
N ASP A 107 -11.87 14.16 3.03
CA ASP A 107 -12.85 14.67 3.97
C ASP A 107 -12.16 15.63 4.96
N GLN A 108 -12.69 16.86 5.04
CA GLN A 108 -12.18 17.93 5.90
C GLN A 108 -13.22 18.39 6.94
N GLY A 109 -14.37 17.71 7.04
CA GLY A 109 -15.47 18.05 7.95
C GLY A 109 -16.19 19.38 7.65
N SER A 110 -15.73 20.16 6.67
CA SER A 110 -16.29 21.48 6.30
C SER A 110 -17.39 21.40 5.23
N GLY A 111 -17.71 20.20 4.73
CA GLY A 111 -18.61 19.99 3.60
C GLY A 111 -18.00 20.31 2.23
N VAL A 112 -16.76 20.81 2.18
CA VAL A 112 -16.02 21.05 0.94
C VAL A 112 -15.17 19.83 0.61
N THR A 113 -15.49 19.18 -0.50
CA THR A 113 -14.78 18.01 -1.00
C THR A 113 -13.57 18.43 -1.83
N ARG A 114 -12.37 17.95 -1.47
CA ARG A 114 -11.14 18.16 -2.24
C ARG A 114 -10.59 16.82 -2.72
N SER A 115 -10.17 16.74 -3.98
CA SER A 115 -9.51 15.55 -4.51
C SER A 115 -7.99 15.71 -4.49
N GLU A 116 -7.30 14.64 -4.10
CA GLU A 116 -5.85 14.54 -4.08
C GLU A 116 -5.37 13.29 -4.80
N LYS A 117 -4.25 13.38 -5.51
CA LYS A 117 -3.50 12.22 -5.98
C LYS A 117 -2.37 11.93 -4.99
N LEU A 118 -2.36 10.72 -4.44
CA LEU A 118 -1.31 10.22 -3.56
C LEU A 118 -0.46 9.22 -4.35
N GLU A 119 0.86 9.39 -4.30
CA GLU A 119 1.83 8.56 -5.02
C GLU A 119 3.05 8.29 -4.14
N GLY A 120 3.55 7.06 -4.13
CA GLY A 120 4.78 6.72 -3.41
C GLY A 120 4.99 5.22 -3.26
N GLN A 121 6.16 4.84 -2.76
CA GLN A 121 6.49 3.45 -2.42
C GLN A 121 6.78 3.35 -0.93
N GLY A 122 5.92 2.63 -0.20
CA GLY A 122 6.15 2.33 1.21
C GLY A 122 7.12 1.17 1.34
N THR A 123 8.12 1.32 2.21
CA THR A 123 9.09 0.26 2.54
C THR A 123 9.03 -0.03 4.03
N LYS A 124 8.73 -1.28 4.39
CA LYS A 124 8.76 -1.78 5.77
C LYS A 124 10.20 -2.07 6.18
N VAL A 125 10.63 -1.49 7.28
CA VAL A 125 11.97 -1.67 7.85
C VAL A 125 11.89 -1.86 9.36
N LEU A 126 12.98 -2.30 9.98
CA LEU A 126 13.19 -2.21 11.42
C LEU A 126 14.03 -0.97 11.70
N ASN A 127 13.60 -0.13 12.63
CA ASN A 127 14.38 1.03 13.04
C ASN A 127 15.54 0.65 13.98
N ALA A 128 16.36 1.63 14.37
CA ALA A 128 17.50 1.41 15.25
C ALA A 128 17.14 0.79 16.61
N SER A 129 15.88 0.92 17.05
CA SER A 129 15.36 0.30 18.28
C SER A 129 14.75 -1.09 18.04
N GLY A 130 14.85 -1.64 16.83
CA GLY A 130 14.27 -2.92 16.44
C GLY A 130 12.75 -2.89 16.23
N ASN A 131 12.12 -1.71 16.22
CA ASN A 131 10.68 -1.60 16.03
C ASN A 131 10.34 -1.50 14.54
N GLN A 132 9.27 -2.18 14.13
CA GLN A 132 8.76 -2.10 12.77
C GLN A 132 8.28 -0.68 12.43
N GLN A 133 8.68 -0.20 11.26
CA GLN A 133 8.20 1.06 10.71
C GLN A 133 8.01 0.95 9.18
N ILE A 134 7.27 1.89 8.61
CA ILE A 134 7.11 2.06 7.17
C ILE A 134 7.65 3.43 6.77
N ASN A 135 8.61 3.44 5.85
CA ASN A 135 9.21 4.67 5.34
C ASN A 135 8.70 4.93 3.92
N ILE A 136 8.35 6.17 3.60
CA ILE A 136 7.80 6.56 2.29
C ILE A 136 8.12 8.01 1.96
N ASP A 137 8.49 8.27 0.70
CA ASP A 137 8.35 9.60 0.07
C ASP A 137 6.95 9.70 -0.52
N LEU A 138 6.03 10.38 0.18
CA LEU A 138 4.63 10.43 -0.21
C LEU A 138 4.35 11.73 -0.98
N LYS A 139 4.24 11.64 -2.31
CA LYS A 139 3.80 12.76 -3.12
C LYS A 139 2.29 12.93 -3.01
N ILE A 140 1.86 14.14 -2.65
CA ILE A 140 0.45 14.52 -2.50
C ILE A 140 0.18 15.68 -3.44
N THR A 141 -0.66 15.49 -4.44
CA THR A 141 -1.01 16.50 -5.45
C THR A 141 -2.48 16.88 -5.32
N ASN A 142 -2.78 18.17 -5.11
CA ASN A 142 -4.14 18.67 -5.22
C ASN A 142 -4.55 18.65 -6.69
N THR A 143 -5.58 17.87 -7.04
CA THR A 143 -5.93 17.64 -8.46
C THR A 143 -6.56 18.86 -9.13
N ALA A 144 -7.12 19.79 -8.36
CA ALA A 144 -7.74 21.01 -8.90
C ALA A 144 -6.69 22.08 -9.24
N THR A 145 -5.60 22.15 -8.49
CA THR A 145 -4.55 23.19 -8.66
C THR A 145 -3.25 22.67 -9.27
N GLY A 146 -3.04 21.34 -9.29
CA GLY A 146 -1.78 20.72 -9.70
C GLY A 146 -0.63 20.92 -8.69
N THR A 147 -0.85 21.63 -7.58
CA THR A 147 0.17 21.85 -6.56
C THR A 147 0.48 20.55 -5.83
N SER A 148 1.76 20.24 -5.65
CA SER A 148 2.21 19.01 -5.01
C SER A 148 3.21 19.25 -3.88
N THR A 149 3.13 18.40 -2.87
CA THR A 149 4.14 18.28 -1.78
C THR A 149 4.67 16.86 -1.78
N GLN A 150 5.89 16.64 -1.26
CA GLN A 150 6.50 15.31 -1.18
C GLN A 150 7.29 15.15 0.13
N PRO A 151 6.60 15.04 1.28
CA PRO A 151 7.26 14.73 2.54
C PRO A 151 7.83 13.31 2.56
N TYR A 152 8.98 13.16 3.21
CA TYR A 152 9.45 11.88 3.70
C TYR A 152 8.80 11.58 5.06
N LEU A 153 8.20 10.40 5.21
CA LEU A 153 7.46 10.00 6.39
C LEU A 153 7.97 8.66 6.93
N GLU A 154 8.21 8.59 8.24
CA GLU A 154 8.64 7.39 8.96
C GLU A 154 7.55 6.94 9.94
N PHE A 155 6.65 6.09 9.47
CA PHE A 155 5.49 5.60 10.21
C PHE A 155 5.87 4.45 11.14
N LYS A 156 5.97 4.73 12.43
CA LYS A 156 6.25 3.72 13.47
C LYS A 156 4.99 2.92 13.78
N LYS A 157 5.09 1.59 13.86
CA LYS A 157 3.97 0.75 14.27
C LYS A 157 3.59 1.06 15.72
N LYS A 158 2.29 1.19 15.98
CA LYS A 158 1.74 1.30 17.34
C LYS A 158 1.66 -0.05 18.04
#